data_AF-A0A1Y2CF94-F1
#
_entry.id   AF-A0A1Y2CF94-F1
#
_cell.length_a   1.000
_cell.length_b   1.000
_cell.length_c   1.000
_cell.angle_alpha   90.00
_cell.angle_beta   90.00
_cell.angle_gamma   90.00
#
_symmetry.space_group_name_H-M   'P 1'
#
loop_
_entity.id
_entity.type
_entity.pdbx_description
1 polymer ?
#
loop_
_entity_poly.entity_id
_entity_poly.type
_entity_poly.pdbx_seq_one_letter_code
_entity_poly.pdbx_strand_id
1 'polypeptide(L)'
;MLPSVFGKKNPLMHRYEHVKSAVSIIWYQSKRIIAHVILYILARAYLEKYPQMASSWIIAPWNLSEMMHQLAFGCLVYSTLQLPSIPYTMFVALAFKTPCIPMFIRPYFSTSLREFWSYRWNNHFQSSFKKTVFLPV
;
A
#
# COMPACT_ATOMS: atom_id res chain seq x y z
N MET A 1 -45.43 -5.48 -27.35
CA MET A 1 -44.07 -5.01 -27.03
C MET A 1 -44.18 -3.54 -26.61
N LEU A 2 -44.15 -3.26 -25.31
CA LEU A 2 -44.14 -1.89 -24.79
C LEU A 2 -42.69 -1.42 -24.66
N PRO A 3 -42.31 -0.26 -25.22
CA PRO A 3 -40.99 0.29 -25.03
C PRO A 3 -40.85 0.70 -23.55
N SER A 4 -39.89 0.09 -22.86
CA SER A 4 -39.54 0.46 -21.49
C SER A 4 -39.12 1.92 -21.47
N VAL A 5 -39.97 2.76 -20.84
CA VAL A 5 -39.71 4.15 -20.53
C VAL A 5 -38.49 4.20 -19.61
N PHE A 6 -37.31 4.34 -20.22
CA PHE A 6 -36.07 4.58 -19.51
C PHE A 6 -36.21 5.91 -18.77
N GLY A 7 -36.48 5.82 -17.47
CA GLY A 7 -36.47 6.97 -16.57
C GLY A 7 -35.13 7.68 -16.68
N LYS A 8 -35.17 8.97 -17.03
CA LYS A 8 -34.03 9.87 -16.94
C LYS A 8 -33.50 9.80 -15.51
N LYS A 9 -32.41 9.05 -15.29
CA LYS A 9 -31.75 8.99 -13.98
C LYS A 9 -31.36 10.40 -13.59
N ASN A 10 -31.89 10.84 -12.45
CA ASN A 10 -31.76 12.20 -11.97
C ASN A 10 -30.26 12.50 -11.74
N PRO A 11 -29.65 13.48 -12.45
CA PRO A 11 -28.21 13.71 -12.43
C PRO A 11 -27.67 14.08 -11.02
N LEU A 12 -28.55 14.55 -10.14
CA LEU A 12 -28.24 14.83 -8.74
C LEU A 12 -27.95 13.55 -7.93
N MET A 13 -28.60 12.43 -8.26
CA MET A 13 -28.41 11.15 -7.56
C MET A 13 -27.01 10.57 -7.84
N HIS A 14 -26.52 10.71 -9.07
CA HIS A 14 -25.17 10.26 -9.45
C HIS A 14 -24.08 11.09 -8.75
N ARG A 15 -24.31 12.40 -8.52
CA ARG A 15 -23.37 13.26 -7.80
C ARG A 15 -23.31 12.90 -6.30
N TYR A 16 -24.42 12.44 -5.72
CA TYR A 16 -24.50 12.07 -4.29
C TYR A 16 -23.77 10.73 -3.98
N GLU A 17 -23.87 9.74 -4.86
CA GLU A 17 -23.10 8.47 -4.79
C GLU A 17 -21.59 8.73 -4.81
N HIS A 18 -21.13 9.65 -5.67
CA HIS A 18 -19.72 10.03 -5.74
C HIS A 18 -19.21 10.76 -4.48
N VAL A 19 -20.04 11.62 -3.86
CA VAL A 19 -19.63 12.35 -2.64
C VAL A 19 -19.53 11.41 -1.44
N LYS A 20 -20.48 10.47 -1.28
CA LYS A 20 -20.38 9.41 -0.26
C LYS A 20 -19.15 8.52 -0.49
N SER A 21 -18.81 8.26 -1.75
CA SER A 21 -17.59 7.55 -2.12
C SER A 21 -16.32 8.33 -1.75
N ALA A 22 -16.25 9.64 -2.01
CA ALA A 22 -15.05 10.43 -1.70
C ALA A 22 -14.77 10.53 -0.18
N VAL A 23 -15.79 10.79 0.63
CA VAL A 23 -15.64 10.87 2.09
C VAL A 23 -15.20 9.53 2.68
N SER A 24 -15.76 8.42 2.21
CA SER A 24 -15.36 7.09 2.67
C SER A 24 -13.94 6.72 2.25
N ILE A 25 -13.50 7.11 1.05
CA ILE A 25 -12.11 6.96 0.60
C ILE A 25 -11.16 7.76 1.51
N ILE A 26 -11.44 9.05 1.75
CA ILE A 26 -10.61 9.89 2.61
C ILE A 26 -10.52 9.29 4.01
N TRP A 27 -11.66 8.92 4.59
CA TRP A 27 -11.71 8.29 5.91
C TRP A 27 -10.86 7.01 5.99
N TYR A 28 -10.97 6.14 4.98
CA TYR A 28 -10.20 4.91 4.89
C TYR A 28 -8.69 5.19 4.77
N GLN A 29 -8.28 6.12 3.91
CA GLN A 29 -6.87 6.48 3.75
C GLN A 29 -6.30 7.14 5.01
N SER A 30 -7.07 8.00 5.69
CA SER A 30 -6.64 8.62 6.95
C SER A 30 -6.32 7.57 8.03
N LYS A 31 -7.18 6.56 8.20
CA LYS A 31 -6.91 5.45 9.13
C LYS A 31 -5.62 4.70 8.79
N ARG A 32 -5.37 4.46 7.50
CA ARG A 32 -4.13 3.82 7.03
C ARG A 32 -2.90 4.67 7.32
N ILE A 33 -2.96 5.98 7.03
CA ILE A 33 -1.86 6.90 7.33
C ILE A 33 -1.54 6.86 8.83
N ILE A 34 -2.55 7.00 9.69
CA ILE A 34 -2.37 6.95 11.15
C ILE A 34 -1.69 5.63 11.57
N ALA A 35 -2.16 4.49 11.06
CA ALA A 35 -1.57 3.19 11.37
C ALA A 35 -0.08 3.10 10.94
N HIS A 36 0.26 3.60 9.75
CA HIS A 36 1.64 3.61 9.26
C HIS A 36 2.54 4.61 10.00
N VAL A 37 2.00 5.76 10.43
CA VAL A 37 2.74 6.72 11.27
C VAL A 37 3.07 6.08 12.62
N ILE A 38 2.10 5.43 13.27
CA ILE A 38 2.33 4.72 14.54
C ILE A 38 3.40 3.63 14.35
N LEU A 39 3.25 2.80 13.31
CA LEU A 39 4.20 1.74 13.02
C LEU A 39 5.61 2.29 12.73
N TYR A 40 5.70 3.40 11.98
CA TYR A 40 6.96 4.09 11.69
C TYR A 40 7.63 4.59 12.97
N ILE A 41 6.89 5.28 13.85
CA ILE A 41 7.42 5.82 15.11
C ILE A 41 7.90 4.68 16.01
N LEU A 42 7.11 3.61 16.16
CA LEU A 42 7.48 2.45 16.98
C LEU A 42 8.72 1.73 16.44
N ALA A 43 8.78 1.47 15.14
CA ALA A 43 9.93 0.83 14.51
C ALA A 43 11.20 1.68 14.64
N ARG A 44 11.07 3.00 14.43
CA ARG A 44 12.17 3.94 14.56
C ARG A 44 12.67 4.05 16.00
N ALA A 45 11.77 4.22 16.96
CA ALA A 45 12.12 4.28 18.38
C ALA A 45 12.78 2.98 18.86
N TYR A 46 12.35 1.83 18.35
CA TYR A 46 12.99 0.55 18.62
C TYR A 46 14.44 0.52 18.10
N LEU A 47 14.66 0.86 16.84
CA LEU A 47 15.99 0.85 16.22
C LEU A 47 16.94 1.91 16.80
N GLU A 48 16.41 3.05 17.27
CA GLU A 48 17.20 4.06 17.97
C GLU A 48 17.61 3.58 19.37
N LYS A 49 16.74 2.84 20.07
CA LYS A 49 17.03 2.29 21.40
C LYS A 49 18.02 1.11 21.35
N TYR A 50 17.95 0.29 20.31
CA TYR A 50 18.79 -0.88 20.13
C TYR A 50 19.64 -0.70 18.86
N PRO A 51 20.80 -0.05 18.94
CA PRO A 51 21.65 0.14 17.77
C PRO A 51 22.16 -1.21 17.28
N GLN A 52 22.10 -1.41 15.96
CA GLN A 52 22.47 -2.66 15.32
C GLN A 52 23.96 -2.93 15.56
N MET A 53 24.27 -3.92 16.39
CA MET A 53 25.61 -4.47 16.47
C MET A 53 25.83 -5.29 15.19
N ALA A 54 26.96 -5.09 14.51
CA ALA A 54 27.29 -5.84 13.29
C ALA A 54 27.26 -7.34 13.60
N SER A 55 26.15 -7.98 13.25
CA SER A 55 25.94 -9.41 13.46
C SER A 55 26.06 -10.15 12.13
N SER A 56 26.29 -11.45 12.24
CA SER A 56 26.41 -12.37 11.13
C SER A 56 25.27 -12.23 10.12
N TRP A 57 25.57 -12.28 8.82
CA TRP A 57 24.59 -12.20 7.73
C TRP A 57 23.48 -13.25 7.79
N ILE A 58 23.65 -14.31 8.59
CA ILE A 58 22.69 -15.38 8.79
C ILE A 58 21.93 -15.13 10.09
N ILE A 59 20.64 -14.86 9.97
CA ILE A 59 19.73 -14.71 11.10
C ILE A 59 19.36 -16.10 11.60
N ALA A 60 19.83 -16.44 12.80
CA ALA A 60 19.41 -17.66 13.46
C ALA A 60 17.98 -17.50 14.04
N PRO A 61 17.04 -18.43 13.79
CA PRO A 61 15.65 -18.29 14.22
C PRO A 61 15.45 -18.34 15.74
N TRP A 62 16.46 -18.77 16.51
CA TRP A 62 16.43 -18.73 17.98
C TRP A 62 16.94 -17.40 18.55
N ASN A 63 17.56 -16.53 17.74
CA ASN A 63 18.01 -15.22 18.20
C ASN A 63 16.88 -14.20 18.06
N LEU A 64 15.98 -14.18 19.05
CA LEU A 64 14.84 -13.26 19.09
C LEU A 64 15.24 -11.79 19.00
N SER A 65 16.40 -11.41 19.54
CA SER A 65 16.89 -10.03 19.47
C SER A 65 17.15 -9.60 18.02
N GLU A 66 17.88 -10.42 17.26
CA GLU A 66 18.17 -10.15 15.85
C GLU A 66 16.88 -10.18 15.01
N MET A 67 15.98 -11.13 15.27
CA MET A 67 14.69 -11.20 14.58
C MET A 67 13.86 -9.93 14.77
N MET A 68 13.83 -9.39 15.99
CA MET A 68 13.09 -8.15 16.29
C MET A 68 13.72 -6.93 15.60
N HIS A 69 15.05 -6.87 15.47
CA HIS A 69 15.72 -5.82 14.69
C HIS A 69 15.33 -5.87 13.21
N GLN A 70 15.36 -7.06 12.61
CA GLN A 70 15.02 -7.24 11.19
C GLN A 70 13.52 -6.95 10.94
N LEU A 71 12.66 -7.34 11.88
CA LEU A 71 11.24 -7.01 11.83
C LEU A 71 11.02 -5.49 11.92
N ALA A 72 11.67 -4.82 12.87
CA ALA A 72 11.59 -3.37 13.03
C ALA A 72 12.11 -2.64 11.78
N PHE A 73 13.25 -3.08 11.23
CA PHE A 73 13.79 -2.56 9.98
C PHE A 73 12.82 -2.76 8.81
N GLY A 74 12.25 -3.96 8.66
CA GLY A 74 11.25 -4.25 7.64
C GLY A 74 10.01 -3.36 7.76
N CYS A 75 9.50 -3.17 8.97
CA CYS A 75 8.39 -2.26 9.27
C CYS A 75 8.73 -0.80 8.96
N LEU A 76 9.96 -0.38 9.26
CA LEU A 76 10.44 0.98 8.96
C LEU A 76 10.50 1.22 7.45
N VAL A 77 11.13 0.32 6.69
CA VAL A 77 11.24 0.41 5.23
C VAL A 77 9.84 0.41 4.60
N TYR A 78 8.98 -0.51 5.01
CA TYR A 78 7.62 -0.61 4.50
C TYR A 78 6.80 0.66 4.77
N SER A 79 6.80 1.17 6.00
CA SER A 79 6.10 2.41 6.35
C SER A 79 6.69 3.63 5.62
N THR A 80 8.01 3.68 5.45
CA THR A 80 8.68 4.77 4.72
C THR A 80 8.28 4.82 3.26
N LEU A 81 8.13 3.68 2.60
CA LEU A 81 7.64 3.61 1.21
C LEU A 81 6.13 3.88 1.13
N GLN A 82 5.36 3.38 2.10
CA GLN A 82 3.90 3.46 2.08
C GLN A 82 3.39 4.88 2.39
N LEU A 83 3.98 5.59 3.37
CA LEU A 83 3.55 6.92 3.80
C LEU A 83 3.44 7.96 2.67
N PRO A 84 4.44 8.14 1.78
CA PRO A 84 4.30 9.07 0.65
C PRO A 84 3.38 8.52 -0.46
N SER A 85 3.26 7.20 -0.59
CA SER A 85 2.42 6.60 -1.64
C SER A 85 0.91 6.79 -1.39
N ILE A 86 0.46 6.84 -0.14
CA ILE A 86 -0.96 7.02 0.19
C ILE A 86 -1.51 8.39 -0.26
N PRO A 87 -0.92 9.54 0.12
CA PRO A 87 -1.41 10.85 -0.33
C PRO A 87 -1.27 11.01 -1.85
N TYR A 88 -0.21 10.45 -2.46
CA TYR A 88 -0.05 10.44 -3.91
C TYR A 88 -1.20 9.71 -4.62
N THR A 89 -1.48 8.47 -4.22
CA THR A 89 -2.57 7.68 -4.81
C THR A 89 -3.95 8.26 -4.50
N MET A 90 -4.14 8.88 -3.34
CA MET A 90 -5.35 9.63 -3.01
C MET A 90 -5.53 10.84 -3.92
N PHE A 91 -4.47 11.62 -4.14
CA PHE A 91 -4.50 12.78 -5.03
C PHE A 91 -4.86 12.38 -6.46
N VAL A 92 -4.19 11.35 -7.01
CA VAL A 92 -4.47 10.84 -8.37
C VAL A 92 -5.91 10.33 -8.47
N ALA A 93 -6.40 9.59 -7.46
CA ALA A 93 -7.77 9.07 -7.45
C ALA A 93 -8.82 10.20 -7.45
N LEU A 94 -8.59 11.28 -6.70
CA LEU A 94 -9.48 12.43 -6.64
C LEU A 94 -9.42 13.29 -7.91
N ALA A 95 -8.21 13.53 -8.45
CA ALA A 95 -8.00 14.36 -9.63
C ALA A 95 -8.56 13.71 -10.90
N PHE A 96 -8.30 12.43 -11.11
CA PHE A 96 -8.67 11.72 -12.34
C PHE A 96 -9.94 10.87 -12.21
N LYS A 97 -10.59 10.86 -11.03
CA LYS A 97 -11.77 10.02 -10.73
C LYS A 97 -11.60 8.55 -11.14
N THR A 98 -10.36 8.06 -11.06
CA THR A 98 -9.97 6.72 -11.54
C THR A 98 -9.52 5.87 -10.35
N PRO A 99 -9.91 4.58 -10.30
CA PRO A 99 -9.41 3.69 -9.25
C PRO A 99 -7.88 3.59 -9.31
N CYS A 100 -7.21 3.99 -8.24
CA CYS A 100 -5.76 3.84 -8.11
C CYS A 100 -5.42 2.43 -7.62
N ILE A 101 -4.46 1.80 -8.30
CA ILE A 101 -3.90 0.53 -7.85
C ILE A 101 -3.05 0.83 -6.61
N PRO A 102 -3.27 0.16 -5.47
CA PRO A 102 -2.42 0.34 -4.30
C PRO A 102 -1.00 -0.14 -4.59
N MET A 103 0.00 0.58 -4.06
CA MET A 103 1.41 0.22 -4.22
C MET A 103 1.71 -1.16 -3.62
N PHE A 104 1.12 -1.49 -2.47
CA PHE A 104 1.30 -2.77 -1.79
C PHE A 104 -0.05 -3.44 -1.54
N ILE A 105 -0.12 -4.76 -1.76
CA ILE A 105 -1.32 -5.57 -1.53
C ILE A 105 -0.98 -6.68 -0.55
N ARG A 106 -1.13 -6.39 0.76
CA ARG A 106 -0.94 -7.37 1.85
C ARG A 106 0.35 -8.19 1.66
N PRO A 107 1.53 -7.54 1.56
CA PRO A 107 2.76 -8.21 1.16
C PRO A 107 3.16 -9.33 2.12
N TYR A 108 2.98 -9.14 3.43
CA TYR A 108 3.35 -10.13 4.44
C TYR A 108 2.44 -11.37 4.50
N PHE A 109 1.36 -11.41 3.72
CA PHE A 109 0.48 -12.58 3.58
C PHE A 109 0.80 -13.40 2.31
N SER A 110 1.96 -13.18 1.69
CA SER A 110 2.42 -13.99 0.55
C SER A 110 2.79 -15.41 1.00
N THR A 111 2.38 -16.42 0.24
CA THR A 111 2.72 -17.83 0.49
C THR A 111 4.06 -18.24 -0.13
N SER A 112 4.58 -17.43 -1.06
CA SER A 112 5.87 -17.67 -1.72
C SER A 112 6.59 -16.36 -2.03
N LEU A 113 7.92 -16.44 -2.19
CA LEU A 113 8.75 -15.32 -2.65
C LEU A 113 8.32 -14.80 -4.02
N ARG A 114 7.95 -15.71 -4.94
CA ARG A 114 7.41 -15.31 -6.25
C ARG A 114 6.16 -14.45 -6.07
N GLU A 115 5.23 -14.86 -5.22
CA GLU A 115 3.99 -14.12 -4.98
C GLU A 115 4.25 -12.73 -4.37
N PHE A 116 5.16 -12.65 -3.40
CA PHE A 116 5.60 -11.41 -2.80
C PHE A 116 6.10 -10.41 -3.86
N TRP A 117 7.10 -10.82 -4.63
CA TRP A 117 7.80 -9.96 -5.60
C TRP A 117 7.05 -9.72 -6.91
N SER A 118 6.05 -10.54 -7.24
CA SER A 118 5.37 -10.46 -8.55
C SER A 118 3.96 -9.88 -8.51
N TYR A 119 3.32 -9.81 -7.33
CA TYR A 119 1.91 -9.41 -7.22
C TYR A 119 1.58 -8.51 -6.02
N ARG A 120 2.42 -8.50 -4.97
CA ARG A 120 2.05 -7.86 -3.69
C ARG A 120 2.97 -6.72 -3.28
N TRP A 121 4.23 -6.76 -3.71
CA TRP A 121 5.25 -5.76 -3.40
C TRP A 121 5.47 -4.77 -4.56
N ASN A 122 5.07 -3.52 -4.38
CA ASN A 122 5.30 -2.42 -5.33
C ASN A 122 4.77 -2.69 -6.76
N ASN A 123 3.44 -2.71 -6.90
CA ASN A 123 2.75 -2.97 -8.18
C ASN A 123 3.13 -2.01 -9.32
N HIS A 124 3.42 -0.75 -8.99
CA HIS A 124 3.84 0.24 -9.98
C HIS A 124 5.20 -0.09 -10.58
N PHE A 125 6.16 -0.46 -9.73
CA PHE A 125 7.47 -0.90 -10.19
C PHE A 125 7.36 -2.18 -11.03
N GLN A 126 6.59 -3.18 -10.57
CA GLN A 126 6.41 -4.42 -11.31
C GLN A 126 5.79 -4.23 -12.69
N SER A 127 4.72 -3.43 -12.78
CA SER A 127 4.05 -3.17 -14.07
C SER A 127 4.97 -2.42 -15.03
N SER A 128 5.79 -1.49 -14.53
CA SER A 128 6.78 -0.78 -15.33
C SER A 128 7.90 -1.72 -15.76
N PHE A 129 8.50 -2.45 -14.82
CA PHE A 129 9.58 -3.41 -15.09
C PHE A 129 9.16 -4.48 -16.11
N LYS A 130 7.92 -4.99 -15.99
CA LYS A 130 7.39 -5.96 -16.95
C LYS A 130 7.32 -5.41 -18.37
N LYS A 131 6.95 -4.13 -18.52
CA LYS A 131 6.89 -3.46 -19.82
C LYS A 131 8.28 -3.12 -20.36
N THR A 132 9.21 -2.72 -19.51
CA THR A 132 10.54 -2.30 -19.97
C THR A 132 11.45 -3.50 -20.29
N VAL A 133 11.34 -4.59 -19.54
CA VAL A 133 12.30 -5.70 -19.61
C VAL A 133 11.78 -6.89 -20.42
N PHE A 134 10.48 -7.21 -20.35
CA PHE A 134 9.94 -8.44 -20.95
C PHE A 134 9.12 -8.22 -22.22
N LEU A 135 8.70 -6.98 -22.52
CA LEU A 135 8.12 -6.69 -23.83
C LEU A 135 9.26 -6.33 -24.78
N PRO A 136 9.53 -7.14 -25.83
CA PRO A 136 10.52 -6.79 -26.83
C PRO A 136 10.07 -5.51 -27.57
N VAL A 137 11.03 -4.61 -27.78
CA VAL A 137 10.88 -3.44 -28.66
C VAL A 137 10.83 -3.90 -30.11
#